data_AF-A0A6V8I6K1-F1
#
_entry.id   AF-A0A6V8I6K1-F1
#
_cell.length_a   1.000
_cell.length_b   1.000
_cell.length_c   1.000
_cell.angle_alpha   90.00
_cell.angle_beta   90.00
_cell.angle_gamma   90.00
#
_symmetry.space_group_name_H-M   'P 1'
#
loop_
_entity.id
_entity.type
_entity.pdbx_description
1 polymer ?
#
loop_
_entity_poly.entity_id
_entity_poly.type
_entity_poly.pdbx_seq_one_letter_code
_entity_poly.pdbx_strand_id
1 'polypeptide(L)' 'MESQKLWVQEDGQPVSCQEKLRVLDENWLEVQDILRDAFEDAVLMGVSEQGMRARLTDLVASLTSPHQGKKA' A
#
# COMPACT_ATOMS: atom_id res chain seq x y z
N MET A 1 -10.40 9.83 -13.20
CA MET A 1 -11.17 9.89 -11.94
C MET A 1 -10.81 8.64 -11.16
N GLU A 2 -9.67 8.66 -10.49
CA GLU A 2 -9.30 7.59 -9.55
C GLU A 2 -10.23 7.75 -8.35
N SER A 3 -11.03 6.73 -8.08
CA SER A 3 -11.91 6.68 -6.92
C SER A 3 -11.03 6.77 -5.69
N GLN A 4 -11.00 7.94 -5.05
CA GLN A 4 -10.31 8.17 -3.78
C GLN A 4 -10.86 7.12 -2.81
N LYS A 5 -10.10 6.04 -2.58
CA LYS A 5 -10.50 4.98 -1.66
C LYS A 5 -10.61 5.64 -0.30
N LEU A 6 -11.82 5.74 0.23
CA LEU A 6 -12.02 6.19 1.60
C LEU A 6 -11.23 5.24 2.49
N TRP A 7 -10.29 5.80 3.25
CA TRP A 7 -9.64 5.05 4.33
C TRP A 7 -10.73 4.62 5.31
N VAL A 8 -10.89 3.31 5.48
CA VAL A 8 -11.93 2.72 6.34
C VAL A 8 -11.31 2.23 7.65
N GLN A 9 -12.04 2.43 8.73
CA GLN A 9 -11.73 1.89 10.04
C GLN A 9 -12.23 0.43 10.14
N GLU A 10 -11.86 -0.26 11.22
CA GLU A 10 -12.29 -1.65 11.46
C GLU A 10 -13.82 -1.81 11.55
N ASP A 11 -14.52 -0.77 12.01
CA ASP A 11 -15.98 -0.72 12.10
C ASP A 11 -16.68 -0.40 10.75
N GLY A 12 -15.90 -0.25 9.68
CA GLY A 12 -16.37 0.10 8.34
C GLY A 12 -16.68 1.58 8.14
N GLN A 13 -16.52 2.43 9.17
CA GLN A 13 -16.71 3.87 9.04
C GLN A 13 -15.47 4.52 8.41
N PRO A 14 -15.64 5.60 7.61
CA PRO A 14 -14.50 6.32 7.06
C PRO A 14 -13.68 6.99 8.18
N VAL A 15 -12.36 7.05 8.01
CA VAL A 15 -11.48 7.86 8.86
C VAL A 15 -11.87 9.33 8.69
N SER A 16 -12.33 9.98 9.75
CA SER A 16 -12.85 11.36 9.70
C SER A 16 -11.87 12.42 10.22
N CYS A 17 -10.82 12.01 10.94
CA CYS A 17 -9.82 12.93 11.47
C CYS A 17 -8.91 13.43 10.35
N GLN A 18 -8.93 14.73 10.07
CA GLN A 18 -8.16 15.36 9.00
C GLN A 18 -6.66 15.07 9.10
N GLU A 19 -6.09 15.10 10.30
CA GLU A 19 -4.67 14.81 10.50
C GLU A 19 -4.32 13.35 10.18
N LYS A 20 -5.19 12.39 10.56
CA LYS A 20 -4.99 10.99 10.19
C LYS A 20 -5.06 10.80 8.67
N LEU A 21 -6.01 11.46 8.02
CA LEU A 21 -6.15 11.41 6.56
C LEU A 21 -4.90 11.96 5.87
N ARG A 22 -4.39 13.11 6.32
CA ARG A 22 -3.15 13.70 5.81
C ARG A 22 -1.98 12.72 5.89
N VAL A 23 -1.77 12.12 7.06
CA VAL A 23 -0.69 11.13 7.26
C VAL A 23 -0.88 9.89 6.38
N LEU A 24 -2.11 9.40 6.23
CA LEU A 24 -2.39 8.24 5.38
C LEU A 24 -2.14 8.55 3.89
N ASP A 25 -2.52 9.74 3.44
CA ASP A 25 -2.26 10.19 2.06
C ASP A 25 -0.77 10.38 1.80
N GLU A 26 -0.02 10.95 2.75
CA GLU A 26 1.45 11.07 2.69
C GLU A 26 2.11 9.68 2.59
N ASN A 27 1.76 8.77 3.49
CA ASN A 27 2.27 7.39 3.44
C ASN A 27 1.93 6.69 2.11
N TRP A 28 0.73 6.92 1.57
CA TRP A 28 0.28 6.31 0.32
C TRP A 28 1.05 6.84 -0.88
N LEU A 29 1.40 8.13 -0.88
CA LEU A 29 2.25 8.72 -1.91
C LEU A 29 3.68 8.17 -1.83
N GLU A 30 4.26 8.11 -0.62
CA GLU A 30 5.60 7.57 -0.41
C GLU A 30 5.71 6.11 -0.87
N VAL A 31 4.73 5.27 -0.53
CA VAL A 31 4.70 3.86 -0.96
C VAL A 31 4.58 3.76 -2.49
N GLN A 32 3.76 4.59 -3.13
CA GLN A 32 3.66 4.60 -4.59
C GLN A 32 4.99 4.94 -5.25
N ASP A 33 5.70 5.94 -4.73
CA ASP A 33 6.99 6.36 -5.28
C ASP A 33 8.03 5.25 -5.12
N ILE A 34 8.14 4.64 -3.93
CA ILE A 34 9.05 3.51 -3.68
C ILE A 34 8.75 2.32 -4.61
N LEU A 35 7.46 1.97 -4.77
CA LEU A 35 7.07 0.84 -5.61
C LEU A 35 7.33 1.12 -7.09
N ARG A 36 7.17 2.38 -7.54
CA ARG A 36 7.46 2.80 -8.91
C ARG A 36 8.95 2.69 -9.19
N ASP A 37 9.79 3.26 -8.34
CA ASP A 37 11.25 3.21 -8.48
C ASP A 37 11.74 1.75 -8.52
N ALA A 38 11.27 0.92 -7.59
CA ALA A 38 11.61 -0.51 -7.57
C ALA A 38 11.16 -1.26 -8.83
N PHE A 39 9.99 -0.90 -9.38
CA PHE A 39 9.48 -1.48 -10.61
C PHE A 39 10.34 -1.06 -11.82
N GLU A 40 10.66 0.23 -11.94
CA GLU A 40 11.49 0.77 -13.02
C GLU A 40 12.89 0.15 -13.01
N ASP A 41 13.54 0.08 -11.85
CA ASP A 41 14.85 -0.55 -11.69
C ASP A 41 14.84 -2.03 -12.12
N ALA A 42 13.82 -2.78 -11.70
CA ALA A 42 13.70 -4.19 -12.08
C ALA A 42 13.53 -4.37 -13.59
N VAL A 43 12.73 -3.53 -14.23
CA VAL A 43 12.53 -3.55 -15.68
C VAL A 43 13.82 -3.16 -16.42
N LEU A 44 14.55 -2.14 -15.95
CA LEU A 44 15.85 -1.74 -16.49
C LEU A 44 16.89 -2.86 -16.39
N MET A 45 16.81 -3.69 -15.34
CA MET A 45 17.65 -4.88 -15.15
C MET A 45 17.20 -6.11 -15.96
N GLY A 46 16.14 -5.99 -16.78
CA GLY A 46 15.67 -7.07 -17.66
C GLY A 46 14.64 -8.02 -17.03
N VAL A 47 14.05 -7.66 -15.89
CA VAL A 47 12.91 -8.41 -15.33
C VAL A 47 11.66 -8.10 -16.14
N SER A 48 10.86 -9.12 -16.44
CA SER A 48 9.58 -8.92 -17.11
C SER A 48 8.63 -8.05 -16.26
N GLU A 49 7.97 -7.06 -16.86
CA GLU A 49 6.99 -6.21 -16.17
C GLU A 49 5.91 -7.02 -15.44
N GLN A 50 5.36 -8.04 -16.10
CA GLN A 50 4.33 -8.90 -15.51
C GLN A 50 4.85 -9.64 -14.27
N GLY A 51 6.06 -10.18 -14.34
CA GLY A 51 6.71 -10.86 -13.21
C GLY A 51 6.95 -9.92 -12.03
N MET A 52 7.42 -8.70 -12.29
CA MET A 52 7.62 -7.71 -11.22
C MET A 52 6.29 -7.27 -10.58
N ARG A 53 5.24 -7.04 -11.38
CA ARG A 53 3.89 -6.73 -10.87
C ARG A 53 3.33 -7.85 -9.99
N ALA A 54 3.49 -9.11 -10.40
CA ALA A 54 3.08 -10.25 -9.60
C ALA A 54 3.85 -10.29 -8.28
N ARG A 55 5.17 -10.08 -8.30
CA ARG A 55 6.01 -10.06 -7.11
C ARG A 55 5.62 -8.97 -6.10
N LEU A 56 5.32 -7.77 -6.58
CA LEU A 56 4.84 -6.67 -5.74
C LEU A 56 3.46 -6.97 -5.14
N THR A 57 2.59 -7.61 -5.92
CA THR A 57 1.25 -8.04 -5.43
C THR A 57 1.37 -9.07 -4.33
N ASP A 58 2.22 -10.08 -4.52
CA ASP A 58 2.48 -11.12 -3.52
C ASP A 58 3.08 -10.52 -2.23
N LEU A 59 4.00 -9.55 -2.37
CA LEU A 59 4.59 -8.84 -1.24
C LEU A 59 3.50 -8.16 -0.40
N VAL A 60 2.60 -7.38 -1.02
CA VAL A 60 1.51 -6.69 -0.34
C VAL A 60 0.53 -7.69 0.30
N ALA A 61 0.21 -8.78 -0.39
CA ALA A 61 -0.67 -9.83 0.13
C ALA A 61 -0.07 -10.57 1.34
N SER A 62 1.26 -10.62 1.45
CA SER A 62 1.97 -11.27 2.56
C SER A 62 2.11 -10.41 3.82
N LEU A 63 1.70 -9.12 3.77
CA LEU A 63 1.78 -8.23 4.92
C LEU A 63 0.96 -8.79 6.09
N THR A 64 1.60 -8.92 7.24
CA THR A 64 0.95 -9.44 8.45
C THR A 64 0.33 -8.31 9.25
N SER A 65 -0.84 -8.56 9.84
CA SER A 65 -1.48 -7.58 10.71
C SER A 65 -0.63 -7.37 11.97
N PRO A 66 -0.38 -6.11 12.37
CA PRO A 66 0.34 -5.81 13.61
C PRO A 66 -0.43 -6.23 14.88
N HIS A 67 -1.71 -6.64 14.76
CA HIS A 67 -2.58 -6.99 15.88
C HIS A 67 -2.47 -8.44 16.39
N GLN A 68 -1.48 -9.22 15.97
CA GLN A 68 -1.31 -10.63 16.41
C GLN A 68 -0.94 -10.81 17.91
N GLY A 69 -0.97 -9.76 18.73
CA GLY A 69 -0.51 -9.77 20.13
C GLY A 69 -1.57 -9.56 21.23
N LYS A 70 -2.87 -9.42 20.94
CA LYS A 70 -3.90 -9.33 21.99
C LYS A 70 -4.92 -10.45 21.84
N LYS A 71 -4.59 -11.62 22.40
CA LYS A 71 -5.64 -12.53 22.87
C LYS A 71 -6.39 -11.80 23.99
N ALA A 72 -7.70 -11.62 23.79
CA ALA A 72 -8.62 -11.26 24.86
C ALA A 72 -8.59 -12.31 25.98
#